data_AF-A0A956KLD6-F1
#
_entry.id   AF-A0A956KLD6-F1
#
_cell.length_a   1.000
_cell.length_b   1.000
_cell.length_c   1.000
_cell.angle_alpha   90.00
_cell.angle_beta   90.00
_cell.angle_gamma   90.00
#
_symmetry.space_group_name_H-M   'P 1'
#
loop_
_entity.id
_entity.type
_entity.pdbx_description
1 polymer ?
#
loop_
_entity_poly.entity_id
_entity_poly.type
_entity_poly.pdbx_seq_one_letter_code
_entity_poly.pdbx_strand_id
1 'polypeptide(L)'
;MADQRIQSFSDFFPYYLGEHRNPLCRRLHFVGTACFLGTFAWSLWNDPARFGPALAGMILLGAIGNFVERKRNAAPLLLGMIVLGVWAQPWILAGIVGAYAFAWVGHFKVEHNRPATFTYPLWSLLGDFRMWGLMATGKLWSGDSLESPVVNEV
;
A
#
# COMPACT_ATOMS: atom_id res chain seq x y z
N MET A 1 3.44 -12.24 -28.22
CA MET A 1 2.05 -12.16 -27.74
C MET A 1 1.91 -10.79 -27.11
N ALA A 2 0.94 -9.96 -27.51
CA ALA A 2 0.76 -8.66 -26.86
C ALA A 2 0.50 -8.90 -25.37
N ASP A 3 1.33 -8.32 -24.52
CA ASP A 3 1.26 -8.44 -23.06
C ASP A 3 -0.10 -7.89 -22.60
N GLN A 4 -1.08 -8.76 -22.37
CA GLN A 4 -2.41 -8.33 -21.96
C GLN A 4 -2.34 -7.87 -20.50
N ARG A 5 -2.11 -6.57 -20.31
CA ARG A 5 -2.20 -5.95 -18.99
C ARG A 5 -3.56 -6.27 -18.38
N ILE A 6 -3.53 -6.67 -17.12
CA ILE A 6 -4.73 -6.79 -16.27
C ILE A 6 -5.50 -5.45 -16.30
N GLN A 7 -6.81 -5.50 -16.57
CA GLN A 7 -7.65 -4.32 -16.82
C GLN A 7 -8.58 -3.95 -15.65
N SER A 8 -8.77 -4.86 -14.69
CA SER A 8 -9.65 -4.65 -13.55
C SER A 8 -8.98 -5.07 -12.24
N PHE A 9 -9.43 -4.47 -11.14
CA PHE A 9 -8.98 -4.90 -9.82
C PHE A 9 -9.46 -6.32 -9.46
N SER A 10 -10.63 -6.72 -10.00
CA SER A 10 -11.16 -8.08 -9.79
C SER A 10 -10.26 -9.14 -10.42
N ASP A 11 -9.71 -8.88 -11.60
CA ASP A 11 -8.73 -9.76 -12.25
C ASP A 11 -7.35 -9.66 -11.59
N PHE A 12 -7.01 -8.49 -11.05
CA PHE A 12 -5.74 -8.26 -10.36
C PHE A 12 -5.65 -8.96 -9.02
N PHE A 13 -6.73 -9.02 -8.25
CA PHE A 13 -6.66 -9.49 -6.87
C PHE A 13 -6.26 -10.98 -6.74
N PRO A 14 -6.76 -11.91 -7.59
CA PRO A 14 -6.26 -13.28 -7.64
C PRO A 14 -4.78 -13.35 -8.04
N TYR A 15 -4.36 -12.58 -9.05
CA TYR A 15 -2.94 -12.47 -9.41
C TYR A 15 -2.09 -12.00 -8.22
N TYR A 16 -2.54 -10.96 -7.52
CA TYR A 16 -1.91 -10.43 -6.32
C TYR A 16 -1.80 -11.47 -5.21
N LEU A 17 -2.87 -12.21 -4.91
CA LEU A 17 -2.83 -13.29 -3.92
C LEU A 17 -1.89 -14.43 -4.34
N GLY A 18 -1.73 -14.67 -5.63
CA GLY A 18 -0.74 -15.59 -6.19
C GLY A 18 0.71 -15.20 -5.89
N GLU A 19 1.00 -13.90 -5.80
CA GLU A 19 2.30 -13.38 -5.37
C GLU A 19 2.50 -13.44 -3.85
N HIS A 20 1.48 -13.87 -3.09
CA HIS A 20 1.49 -13.98 -1.63
C HIS A 20 0.89 -15.32 -1.17
N ARG A 21 1.24 -16.43 -1.84
CA ARG A 21 0.71 -17.78 -1.51
C ARG A 21 1.22 -18.31 -0.18
N ASN A 22 2.40 -17.91 0.25
CA ASN A 22 2.96 -18.29 1.53
C ASN A 22 2.33 -17.49 2.69
N PRO A 23 1.76 -18.15 3.72
CA PRO A 23 1.21 -17.47 4.88
C PRO A 23 2.19 -16.54 5.60
N LEU A 24 3.49 -16.86 5.60
CA LEU A 24 4.51 -16.00 6.21
C LEU A 24 4.64 -14.68 5.45
N CYS A 25 4.59 -14.70 4.12
CA CYS A 25 4.61 -13.49 3.30
C CYS A 25 3.42 -12.59 3.67
N ARG A 26 2.20 -13.13 3.69
CA ARG A 26 1.00 -12.39 4.08
C ARG A 26 1.07 -11.82 5.51
N ARG A 27 1.63 -12.57 6.46
CA ARG A 27 1.83 -12.08 7.85
C ARG A 27 2.82 -10.93 7.93
N LEU A 28 3.91 -10.98 7.16
CA LEU A 28 4.87 -9.86 7.09
C LEU A 28 4.18 -8.60 6.54
N HIS A 29 3.41 -8.73 5.45
CA HIS A 29 2.60 -7.64 4.94
C HIS A 29 1.59 -7.14 5.98
N PHE A 30 0.93 -8.04 6.71
CA PHE A 30 -0.01 -7.67 7.76
C PHE A 30 0.64 -6.82 8.85
N VAL A 31 1.82 -7.24 9.34
CA VAL A 31 2.59 -6.50 10.35
C VAL A 31 3.05 -5.16 9.79
N GLY A 32 3.60 -5.12 8.58
CA GLY A 32 4.03 -3.88 7.93
C GLY A 32 2.91 -2.87 7.79
N THR A 33 1.76 -3.29 7.25
CA THR A 33 0.58 -2.43 7.09
C THR A 33 0.01 -2.01 8.44
N ALA A 34 0.02 -2.87 9.46
CA ALA A 34 -0.40 -2.51 10.82
C ALA A 34 0.51 -1.44 11.45
N CYS A 35 1.83 -1.52 11.26
CA CYS A 35 2.77 -0.49 11.70
C CYS A 35 2.49 0.86 11.02
N PHE A 36 2.23 0.86 9.71
CA PHE A 36 1.83 2.07 8.99
C PHE A 36 0.52 2.66 9.54
N LEU A 37 -0.53 1.84 9.67
CA LEU A 37 -1.82 2.29 10.22
C LEU A 37 -1.69 2.81 11.66
N GLY A 38 -0.88 2.15 12.48
CA GLY A 38 -0.62 2.56 13.87
C GLY A 38 0.09 3.91 13.95
N THR A 39 1.14 4.13 13.16
CA THR A 39 1.85 5.44 13.12
C THR A 39 0.98 6.54 12.53
N PHE A 40 0.11 6.23 11.57
CA PHE A 40 -0.87 7.17 11.03
C PHE A 40 -1.91 7.56 12.08
N ALA A 41 -2.50 6.59 12.79
CA ALA A 41 -3.45 6.84 13.87
C ALA A 41 -2.81 7.62 15.04
N TRP A 42 -1.59 7.26 15.41
CA TRP A 42 -0.79 8.00 16.40
C TRP A 42 -0.58 9.46 15.99
N SER A 43 -0.27 9.70 14.72
CA SER A 43 -0.06 11.05 14.18
C SER A 43 -1.34 11.90 14.23
N LEU A 44 -2.50 11.30 13.94
CA LEU A 44 -3.80 11.95 14.10
C LEU A 44 -4.12 12.26 15.56
N TRP A 45 -3.79 11.35 16.48
CA TRP A 45 -4.08 11.51 17.89
C TRP A 45 -3.16 12.54 18.58
N ASN A 46 -1.87 12.50 18.29
CA ASN A 46 -0.83 13.25 19.00
C ASN A 46 -0.78 14.74 18.60
N ASP A 47 -1.01 15.06 17.32
CA ASP A 47 -0.97 16.44 16.83
C ASP A 47 -1.98 16.65 15.68
N PRO A 48 -3.29 16.53 15.95
CA PRO A 48 -4.32 16.69 14.91
C PRO A 48 -4.30 18.07 14.25
N ALA A 49 -3.90 19.10 15.00
CA ALA A 49 -3.86 20.48 14.53
C ALA A 49 -2.81 20.72 13.44
N ARG A 50 -1.68 19.98 13.47
CA ARG A 50 -0.70 20.02 12.38
C ARG A 50 -0.97 18.93 11.34
N PHE A 51 -1.24 17.71 11.78
CA PHE A 51 -1.32 16.57 10.89
C PHE A 51 -2.55 16.60 9.98
N GLY A 52 -3.73 16.97 10.51
CA GLY A 52 -4.97 17.04 9.74
C GLY A 52 -4.89 18.03 8.57
N PRO A 53 -4.53 19.31 8.81
CA PRO A 53 -4.35 20.29 7.75
C PRO A 53 -3.23 19.92 6.77
N ALA A 54 -2.12 19.34 7.23
CA ALA A 54 -1.05 18.88 6.35
C ALA A 54 -1.53 17.76 5.41
N LEU A 55 -2.31 16.81 5.92
CA LEU A 55 -2.92 15.76 5.10
C LEU A 55 -3.89 16.33 4.06
N ALA A 56 -4.75 17.27 4.46
CA ALA A 56 -5.64 17.97 3.54
C ALA A 56 -4.84 18.75 2.47
N GLY A 57 -3.75 19.41 2.87
CA GLY A 57 -2.83 20.10 1.98
C GLY A 57 -2.15 19.15 0.99
N MET A 58 -1.68 17.98 1.43
CA MET A 58 -1.11 16.95 0.54
C MET A 58 -2.14 16.45 -0.49
N ILE A 59 -3.37 16.18 -0.07
CA ILE A 59 -4.46 15.75 -0.96
C ILE A 59 -4.77 16.84 -1.99
N LEU A 60 -4.89 18.09 -1.55
CA LEU A 60 -5.14 19.23 -2.41
C LEU A 60 -3.99 19.45 -3.41
N LEU A 61 -2.73 19.39 -2.96
CA LEU A 61 -1.55 19.50 -3.82
C LEU A 61 -1.52 18.37 -4.87
N GLY A 62 -1.86 17.14 -4.49
CA GLY A 62 -1.97 16.02 -5.43
C GLY A 62 -3.09 16.20 -6.45
N ALA A 63 -4.26 16.71 -6.03
CA ALA A 63 -5.38 16.99 -6.91
C ALA A 63 -5.08 18.14 -7.89
N ILE A 64 -4.48 19.23 -7.40
CA ILE A 64 -3.99 20.35 -8.21
C ILE A 64 -2.90 19.85 -9.15
N GLY A 65 -1.98 19.01 -8.67
CA GLY A 65 -0.96 18.38 -9.49
C GLY A 65 -1.57 17.65 -10.66
N ASN A 66 -2.43 16.67 -10.41
CA ASN A 66 -3.11 15.94 -11.50
C ASN A 66 -3.86 16.84 -12.51
N PHE A 67 -4.37 18.00 -12.06
CA PHE A 67 -5.01 18.98 -12.95
C PHE A 67 -4.01 19.81 -13.77
N VAL A 68 -2.92 20.27 -13.15
CA VAL A 68 -1.89 21.15 -13.74
C VAL A 68 -0.88 20.35 -14.58
N GLU A 69 -0.60 19.10 -14.21
CA GLU A 69 0.45 18.24 -14.78
C GLU A 69 0.16 17.72 -16.18
N ARG A 70 -0.87 18.21 -16.87
CA ARG A 70 -1.17 17.74 -18.23
C ARG A 70 -0.02 17.94 -19.24
N LYS A 71 1.02 18.74 -18.89
CA LYS A 71 2.22 19.01 -19.72
C LYS A 71 3.54 19.26 -18.94
N ARG A 72 3.64 19.00 -17.62
CA ARG A 72 4.83 19.31 -16.79
C ARG A 72 5.32 18.11 -15.97
N ASN A 73 6.41 18.29 -15.22
CA ASN A 73 7.03 17.27 -14.37
C ASN A 73 6.45 17.35 -12.95
N ALA A 74 5.94 16.23 -12.42
CA ALA A 74 5.28 16.14 -11.12
C ALA A 74 6.22 16.11 -9.91
N ALA A 75 7.54 16.04 -10.13
CA ALA A 75 8.50 15.84 -9.06
C ALA A 75 8.49 16.96 -8.00
N PRO A 76 8.37 18.27 -8.33
CA PRO A 76 8.24 19.33 -7.34
C PRO A 76 7.00 19.19 -6.45
N LEU A 77 5.87 18.74 -7.02
CA LEU A 77 4.64 18.57 -6.26
C LEU A 77 4.73 17.35 -5.35
N LEU A 78 5.28 16.24 -5.84
CA LEU A 78 5.55 15.05 -5.03
C LEU A 78 6.55 15.36 -3.90
N LEU A 79 7.62 16.11 -4.20
CA LEU A 79 8.59 16.56 -3.20
C LEU A 79 7.93 17.47 -2.17
N GLY A 80 7.08 18.41 -2.59
CA GLY A 80 6.32 19.28 -1.69
C GLY A 80 5.39 18.50 -0.77
N MET A 81 4.70 17.48 -1.29
CA MET A 81 3.86 16.59 -0.48
C MET A 81 4.69 15.81 0.55
N ILE A 82 5.85 15.27 0.16
CA ILE A 82 6.76 14.58 1.06
C ILE A 82 7.26 15.52 2.16
N VAL A 83 7.81 16.69 1.79
CA VAL A 83 8.32 17.67 2.76
C VAL A 83 7.24 18.11 3.74
N LEU A 84 6.03 18.39 3.24
CA LEU A 84 4.88 18.77 4.07
C LEU A 84 4.50 17.66 5.05
N GLY A 85 4.40 16.41 4.59
CA GLY A 85 4.05 15.27 5.42
C GLY A 85 5.10 14.99 6.51
N VAL A 86 6.38 15.06 6.14
CA VAL A 86 7.51 14.84 7.08
C VAL A 86 7.62 15.95 8.11
N TRP A 87 7.49 17.21 7.68
CA TRP A 87 7.45 18.35 8.58
C TRP A 87 6.28 18.27 9.56
N ALA A 88 5.10 17.84 9.06
CA ALA A 88 3.91 17.74 9.87
C ALA A 88 4.05 16.64 10.94
N GLN A 89 4.43 15.42 10.57
CA GLN A 89 4.65 14.29 11.48
C GLN A 89 5.68 13.28 10.94
N PRO A 90 6.92 13.23 11.48
CA PRO A 90 7.97 12.35 10.96
C PRO A 90 7.71 10.86 11.25
N TRP A 91 6.86 10.53 12.23
CA TRP A 91 6.53 9.14 12.59
C TRP A 91 5.89 8.34 11.45
N ILE A 92 5.23 9.01 10.51
CA ILE A 92 4.67 8.36 9.32
C ILE A 92 5.77 7.81 8.42
N LEU A 93 6.95 8.42 8.37
CA LEU A 93 8.09 7.85 7.64
C LEU A 93 8.51 6.52 8.24
N ALA A 94 8.55 6.42 9.57
CA ALA A 94 8.86 5.16 10.25
C ALA A 94 7.82 4.08 9.90
N GLY A 95 6.54 4.44 9.84
CA GLY A 95 5.46 3.56 9.39
C GLY A 95 5.62 3.09 7.95
N ILE A 96 5.89 4.01 7.02
CA ILE A 96 6.10 3.71 5.60
C ILE A 96 7.34 2.81 5.42
N VAL A 97 8.46 3.18 6.02
CA VAL A 97 9.70 2.39 5.95
C VAL A 97 9.48 1.00 6.53
N GLY A 98 8.80 0.90 7.66
CA GLY A 98 8.42 -0.38 8.26
C GLY A 98 7.57 -1.23 7.31
N ALA A 99 6.51 -0.66 6.74
CA ALA A 99 5.63 -1.35 5.79
C ALA A 99 6.41 -1.92 4.60
N TYR A 100 7.25 -1.11 3.96
CA TYR A 100 8.09 -1.56 2.84
C TYR A 100 9.13 -2.60 3.26
N ALA A 101 9.77 -2.43 4.41
CA ALA A 101 10.76 -3.39 4.91
C ALA A 101 10.15 -4.79 5.08
N PHE A 102 9.00 -4.90 5.75
CA PHE A 102 8.32 -6.18 5.93
C PHE A 102 7.81 -6.76 4.60
N ALA A 103 7.21 -5.93 3.74
CA ALA A 103 6.71 -6.38 2.44
C ALA A 103 7.85 -6.93 1.55
N TRP A 104 8.99 -6.25 1.50
CA TRP A 104 10.14 -6.70 0.72
C TRP A 104 10.77 -7.97 1.26
N VAL A 105 10.80 -8.16 2.59
CA VAL A 105 11.22 -9.44 3.16
C VAL A 105 10.28 -10.55 2.70
N GLY A 106 8.97 -10.33 2.70
CA GLY A 106 7.98 -11.26 2.16
C GLY A 106 8.27 -11.63 0.71
N HIS A 107 8.32 -10.63 -0.17
CA HIS A 107 8.54 -10.86 -1.60
C HIS A 107 9.89 -11.49 -1.92
N PHE A 108 10.99 -10.93 -1.42
CA PHE A 108 12.33 -11.34 -1.87
C PHE A 108 12.90 -12.53 -1.11
N LYS A 109 12.51 -12.74 0.16
CA LYS A 109 13.07 -13.83 1.00
C LYS A 109 12.11 -14.99 1.19
N VAL A 110 10.79 -14.76 1.13
CA VAL A 110 9.80 -15.83 1.29
C VAL A 110 9.33 -16.32 -0.07
N GLU A 111 8.77 -15.44 -0.89
CA GLU A 111 8.15 -15.81 -2.18
C GLU A 111 9.16 -15.89 -3.33
N HIS A 112 10.33 -15.25 -3.19
CA HIS A 112 11.35 -15.14 -4.22
C HIS A 112 10.82 -14.51 -5.53
N ASN A 113 9.89 -13.56 -5.41
CA ASN A 113 9.26 -12.86 -6.53
C ASN A 113 9.55 -11.35 -6.50
N ARG A 114 9.11 -10.66 -7.55
CA ARG A 114 9.18 -9.19 -7.63
C ARG A 114 7.81 -8.62 -7.28
N PRO A 115 7.73 -7.64 -6.36
CA PRO A 115 6.47 -7.01 -5.98
C PRO A 115 5.69 -6.48 -7.19
N ALA A 116 4.38 -6.73 -7.21
CA ALA A 116 3.48 -6.20 -8.24
C ALA A 116 3.46 -4.66 -8.29
N THR A 117 3.90 -3.98 -7.23
CA THR A 117 4.05 -2.51 -7.16
C THR A 117 4.86 -1.93 -8.31
N PHE A 118 5.84 -2.66 -8.86
CA PHE A 118 6.63 -2.16 -9.98
C PHE A 118 5.86 -2.10 -11.30
N THR A 119 4.76 -2.85 -11.42
CA THR A 119 3.92 -2.89 -12.62
C THR A 119 2.58 -2.20 -12.38
N TYR A 120 1.99 -2.42 -11.20
CA TYR A 120 0.66 -1.97 -10.78
C TYR A 120 0.71 -1.28 -9.41
N PRO A 121 1.33 -0.10 -9.27
CA PRO A 121 1.61 0.53 -7.97
C PRO A 121 0.34 0.78 -7.15
N LEU A 122 -0.69 1.39 -7.75
CA LEU A 122 -1.93 1.69 -7.03
C LEU A 122 -2.72 0.43 -6.67
N TRP A 123 -2.80 -0.55 -7.58
CA TRP A 123 -3.52 -1.79 -7.29
C TRP A 123 -2.80 -2.65 -6.27
N SER A 124 -1.46 -2.67 -6.27
CA SER A 124 -0.68 -3.37 -5.23
C SER A 124 -0.97 -2.81 -3.84
N LEU A 125 -1.03 -1.48 -3.69
CA LEU A 125 -1.38 -0.84 -2.43
C LEU A 125 -2.82 -1.14 -2.00
N LEU A 126 -3.77 -1.12 -2.94
CA LEU A 126 -5.16 -1.53 -2.67
C LEU A 126 -5.24 -3.03 -2.30
N GLY A 127 -4.41 -3.87 -2.91
CA GLY A 127 -4.24 -5.28 -2.59
C GLY A 127 -3.76 -5.49 -1.16
N ASP A 128 -2.76 -4.72 -0.71
CA ASP A 128 -2.27 -4.75 0.67
C ASP A 128 -3.38 -4.42 1.67
N PHE A 129 -4.15 -3.35 1.45
CA PHE A 129 -5.26 -3.00 2.34
C PHE A 129 -6.39 -4.02 2.32
N ARG A 130 -6.76 -4.55 1.14
CA ARG A 130 -7.78 -5.59 1.03
C ARG A 130 -7.35 -6.87 1.75
N MET A 131 -6.11 -7.32 1.52
CA MET A 131 -5.54 -8.49 2.20
C MET A 131 -5.45 -8.27 3.71
N TRP A 132 -5.01 -7.09 4.15
CA TRP A 132 -4.96 -6.73 5.56
C TRP A 132 -6.35 -6.81 6.23
N GLY A 133 -7.39 -6.28 5.58
CA GLY A 133 -8.77 -6.35 6.09
C GLY A 133 -9.32 -7.78 6.14
N LEU A 134 -9.03 -8.60 5.13
CA LEU A 134 -9.38 -10.02 5.14
C LEU A 134 -8.67 -10.77 6.27
N MET A 135 -7.39 -10.47 6.51
CA MET A 135 -6.65 -11.05 7.63
C MET A 135 -7.17 -10.55 8.99
N ALA A 136 -7.49 -9.26 9.13
CA ALA A 136 -8.08 -8.72 10.35
C ALA A 136 -9.43 -9.37 10.70
N THR A 137 -10.15 -9.89 9.70
CA THR A 137 -11.42 -10.64 9.88
C THR A 137 -11.25 -12.16 9.98
N GLY A 138 -10.01 -12.64 10.10
CA GLY A 138 -9.69 -14.06 10.31
C GLY A 138 -9.50 -14.89 9.04
N LYS A 139 -9.53 -14.29 7.85
CA LYS A 139 -9.29 -14.98 6.57
C LYS A 139 -7.79 -14.95 6.20
N LEU A 140 -7.34 -15.80 5.28
CA LEU A 140 -5.98 -15.79 4.70
C LEU A 140 -4.77 -16.04 5.66
N TRP A 141 -4.97 -16.35 6.95
CA TRP A 141 -3.86 -16.57 7.89
C TRP A 141 -2.99 -17.81 7.64
N SER A 142 -3.51 -18.78 6.90
CA SER A 142 -2.90 -20.08 6.64
C SER A 142 -3.38 -20.63 5.29
N GLY A 143 -2.79 -21.74 4.85
CA GLY A 143 -3.13 -22.38 3.59
C GLY A 143 -2.73 -21.57 2.36
N ASP A 144 -3.12 -22.08 1.20
CA ASP A 144 -2.96 -21.39 -0.07
C ASP A 144 -4.00 -20.26 -0.18
N SER A 145 -3.52 -19.06 -0.53
CA SER A 145 -4.39 -17.90 -0.74
C SER A 145 -5.33 -18.09 -1.93
N LEU A 146 -4.93 -18.87 -2.94
CA LEU A 146 -5.73 -19.10 -4.16
C LEU A 146 -6.85 -20.12 -3.96
N GLU A 147 -6.75 -20.99 -2.95
CA GLU A 147 -7.80 -21.94 -2.58
C GLU A 147 -8.83 -21.31 -1.63
N SER A 148 -8.58 -20.08 -1.16
CA SER A 148 -9.45 -19.42 -0.23
C SER A 148 -10.78 -19.00 -0.89
N PRO A 149 -11.93 -19.15 -0.21
CA PRO A 149 -13.23 -18.75 -0.75
C PRO A 149 -13.31 -17.29 -1.21
N VAL A 150 -12.47 -16.41 -0.64
CA VAL A 150 -12.39 -14.97 -0.98
C VAL A 150 -12.00 -14.69 -2.42
N VAL A 151 -11.37 -15.67 -3.10
CA VAL A 151 -10.99 -15.56 -4.52
C VAL A 151 -12.23 -15.62 -5.41
N ASN A 152 -13.30 -16.28 -4.96
CA ASN A 152 -14.56 -16.44 -5.70
C ASN A 152 -15.60 -15.36 -5.33
N GLU A 153 -15.31 -14.51 -4.36
CA GLU A 153 -16.17 -13.40 -3.90
C GLU A 153 -15.83 -12.06 -4.61
N VAL A 154 -15.03 -12.09 -5.68
CA VAL A 154 -14.47 -10.92 -6.37
C VAL A 154 -15.30 -10.51 -7.58
#